data_AF-A0A1N6SUJ2-F1
#
_entry.id   AF-A0A1N6SUJ2-F1
#
_cell.length_a   1.000
_cell.length_b   1.000
_cell.length_c   1.000
_cell.angle_alpha   90.00
_cell.angle_beta   90.00
_cell.angle_gamma   90.00
#
_symmetry.space_group_name_H-M   'P 1'
#
loop_
_entity.id
_entity.type
_entity.pdbx_description
1 polymer ?
#
loop_
_entity_poly.entity_id
_entity_poly.type
_entity_poly.pdbx_seq_one_letter_code
_entity_poly.pdbx_strand_id
1 'polypeptide(L)'
;MSGGNVMSKSTLTIRVPEELKDRIETLAAQQGVSINQFAMYAFTKEIGELETGQLFRNMRRGIDKKMMFSRLDTILDTVSDRDVPDWDRADIETGNIG
;
A
#
# COMPACT_ATOMS: atom_id res chain seq x y z
N MET A 1 -17.63 34.25 22.07
CA MET A 1 -18.32 34.14 20.76
C MET A 1 -17.78 32.89 20.09
N SER A 2 -18.63 31.88 19.90
CA SER A 2 -18.23 30.53 19.47
C SER A 2 -17.93 30.52 17.96
N GLY A 3 -16.67 30.36 17.59
CA GLY A 3 -16.25 30.16 16.20
C GLY A 3 -16.36 28.68 15.84
N GLY A 4 -17.54 28.26 15.39
CA GLY A 4 -17.74 26.92 14.83
C GLY A 4 -17.02 26.81 13.49
N ASN A 5 -16.05 25.90 13.40
CA ASN A 5 -15.40 25.53 12.15
C ASN A 5 -16.45 24.85 11.24
N VAL A 6 -16.88 25.54 10.18
CA VAL A 6 -17.78 24.97 9.18
C VAL A 6 -16.93 24.05 8.30
N MET A 7 -17.04 22.74 8.47
CA MET A 7 -16.53 21.78 7.49
C MET A 7 -17.22 22.07 6.15
N SER A 8 -16.51 22.71 5.22
CA SER A 8 -17.02 23.00 3.89
C SER A 8 -17.24 21.69 3.14
N LYS A 9 -18.48 21.21 3.11
CA LYS A 9 -18.84 20.01 2.34
C LYS A 9 -18.88 20.37 0.87
N SER A 10 -17.87 19.92 0.12
CA SER A 10 -17.86 20.04 -1.35
C SER A 10 -18.83 19.00 -1.93
N THR A 11 -19.79 19.45 -2.74
CA THR A 11 -20.77 18.57 -3.39
C THR A 11 -20.33 18.29 -4.83
N LEU A 12 -20.21 17.02 -5.18
CA LEU A 12 -19.88 16.56 -6.53
C LEU A 12 -21.08 15.84 -7.14
N THR A 13 -21.51 16.27 -8.34
CA THR A 13 -22.56 15.59 -9.12
C THR A 13 -21.94 15.01 -10.37
N ILE A 14 -22.13 13.72 -10.60
CA ILE A 14 -21.58 12.98 -11.75
C ILE A 14 -22.69 12.32 -12.55
N ARG A 15 -22.49 12.20 -13.86
CA ARG A 15 -23.30 11.34 -14.73
C ARG A 15 -22.53 10.05 -14.96
N VAL A 16 -23.21 8.92 -14.80
CA VAL A 16 -22.64 7.59 -14.98
C VAL A 16 -23.52 6.78 -15.91
N PRO A 17 -22.97 5.80 -16.64
CA PRO A 17 -23.77 4.79 -17.35
C PRO A 17 -24.74 4.09 -16.38
N GLU A 18 -25.92 3.74 -16.89
CA GLU A 18 -26.97 3.08 -16.09
C GLU A 18 -26.45 1.78 -15.45
N GLU A 19 -25.78 0.94 -16.24
CA GLU A 19 -25.17 -0.30 -15.75
C GLU A 19 -24.20 -0.06 -14.58
N LEU A 20 -23.40 1.02 -14.64
CA LEU A 20 -22.46 1.33 -13.56
C LEU A 20 -23.21 1.74 -12.29
N LYS A 21 -24.27 2.52 -12.40
CA LYS A 21 -25.13 2.88 -11.27
C LYS A 21 -25.70 1.63 -10.61
N ASP A 22 -26.26 0.71 -11.39
CA ASP A 22 -26.89 -0.51 -10.87
C ASP A 22 -25.89 -1.42 -10.15
N ARG A 23 -24.67 -1.50 -10.67
CA ARG A 23 -23.56 -2.21 -10.02
C ARG A 23 -23.17 -1.55 -8.69
N ILE A 24 -23.06 -0.23 -8.65
CA ILE A 24 -22.75 0.51 -7.41
C ILE A 24 -23.88 0.31 -6.38
N GLU A 25 -25.14 0.35 -6.79
CA GLU A 25 -26.30 0.10 -5.92
C GLU A 25 -26.27 -1.31 -5.32
N THR A 26 -25.99 -2.32 -6.15
CA THR A 26 -25.90 -3.71 -5.71
C THR A 26 -24.79 -3.91 -4.68
N LEU A 27 -23.60 -3.38 -4.95
CA LEU A 27 -22.45 -3.51 -4.04
C LEU A 27 -22.65 -2.71 -2.74
N ALA A 28 -23.25 -1.53 -2.82
CA ALA A 28 -23.59 -0.72 -1.66
C ALA A 28 -24.58 -1.46 -0.74
N ALA A 29 -25.62 -2.08 -1.32
CA ALA A 29 -26.59 -2.87 -0.59
C ALA A 29 -25.95 -4.09 0.09
N GLN A 30 -25.04 -4.79 -0.59
CA GLN A 30 -24.28 -5.92 -0.02
C GLN A 30 -23.42 -5.51 1.19
N GLN A 31 -22.87 -4.30 1.17
CA GLN A 31 -22.08 -3.77 2.29
C GLN A 31 -22.92 -3.05 3.35
N GLY A 32 -24.25 -2.93 3.15
CA GLY A 32 -25.14 -2.27 4.10
C GLY A 32 -24.94 -0.76 4.22
N VAL A 33 -24.44 -0.10 3.17
CA VAL A 33 -24.15 1.35 3.15
C VAL A 33 -24.92 2.06 2.03
N SER A 34 -25.03 3.39 2.13
CA SER A 34 -25.65 4.18 1.06
C SER A 34 -24.79 4.21 -0.20
N ILE A 35 -25.43 4.39 -1.36
CA ILE A 35 -24.76 4.51 -2.66
C ILE A 35 -23.67 5.59 -2.67
N ASN A 36 -23.93 6.74 -2.03
CA ASN A 36 -22.99 7.86 -1.98
C ASN A 36 -21.78 7.56 -1.09
N GLN A 37 -21.98 6.88 0.04
CA GLN A 37 -20.89 6.46 0.91
C GLN A 37 -20.02 5.41 0.22
N PHE A 38 -20.66 4.45 -0.44
CA PHE A 38 -19.94 3.44 -1.21
C PHE A 38 -19.13 4.06 -2.35
N ALA A 39 -19.74 4.95 -3.14
CA ALA A 39 -19.04 5.67 -4.21
C ALA A 39 -17.86 6.48 -3.67
N MET A 40 -18.03 7.20 -2.56
CA MET A 40 -16.97 7.95 -1.90
C MET A 40 -15.81 7.05 -1.45
N TYR A 41 -16.12 5.91 -0.85
CA TYR A 41 -15.12 4.91 -0.45
C TYR A 41 -14.36 4.38 -1.67
N ALA A 42 -15.07 3.99 -2.74
CA ALA A 42 -14.46 3.48 -3.96
C ALA A 42 -13.54 4.51 -4.61
N PHE A 43 -13.96 5.79 -4.69
CA PHE A 43 -13.11 6.87 -5.19
C PHE A 43 -11.86 7.08 -4.34
N THR A 44 -12.02 7.12 -3.02
CA THR A 44 -10.91 7.29 -2.08
C THR A 44 -9.90 6.15 -2.23
N LYS A 45 -10.39 4.92 -2.33
CA LYS A 45 -9.55 3.73 -2.49
C LYS A 45 -8.77 3.78 -3.81
N GLU A 46 -9.45 4.01 -4.93
CA GLU A 46 -8.81 4.05 -6.26
C GLU A 46 -7.76 5.17 -6.34
N ILE A 47 -8.06 6.37 -5.81
CA ILE A 47 -7.08 7.47 -5.76
C ILE A 47 -5.84 7.04 -4.95
N GLY A 48 -6.05 6.45 -3.76
CA GLY A 48 -4.95 5.96 -2.94
C GLY A 48 -4.12 4.88 -3.64
N GLU A 49 -4.75 3.97 -4.39
CA GLU A 49 -4.06 2.94 -5.18
C GLU A 49 -3.23 3.56 -6.32
N LEU A 50 -3.79 4.54 -7.04
CA LEU A 50 -3.09 5.25 -8.12
C LEU A 50 -1.88 6.05 -7.59
N GLU A 51 -2.05 6.76 -6.49
CA GLU A 51 -0.99 7.52 -5.82
C GLU A 51 0.10 6.60 -5.30
N THR A 52 -0.27 5.49 -4.66
CA THR A 52 0.67 4.48 -4.16
C THR A 52 1.47 3.86 -5.31
N GLY A 53 0.79 3.50 -6.40
CA GLY A 53 1.46 3.01 -7.61
C GLY A 53 2.44 4.04 -8.19
N GLN A 54 2.09 5.33 -8.15
CA GLN A 54 2.98 6.40 -8.60
C GLN A 54 4.15 6.62 -7.66
N LEU A 55 3.94 6.55 -6.36
CA LEU A 55 4.98 6.60 -5.33
C LEU A 55 6.01 5.49 -5.54
N PHE A 56 5.57 4.23 -5.68
CA PHE A 56 6.48 3.11 -5.93
C PHE A 56 7.21 3.23 -7.27
N ARG A 57 6.54 3.70 -8.33
CA ARG A 57 7.18 3.96 -9.63
C ARG A 57 8.27 5.05 -9.52
N ASN A 58 8.01 6.10 -8.74
CA ASN A 58 8.95 7.19 -8.52
C ASN A 58 10.12 6.77 -7.61
N MET A 59 9.86 6.02 -6.54
CA MET A 59 10.91 5.39 -5.73
C MET A 59 11.80 4.50 -6.59
N ARG A 60 11.22 3.64 -7.44
CA ARG A 60 11.98 2.76 -8.35
C ARG A 60 12.84 3.54 -9.36
N ARG A 61 12.41 4.73 -9.81
CA ARG A 61 13.19 5.59 -10.72
C ARG A 61 14.41 6.24 -10.04
N GLY A 62 14.34 6.50 -8.73
CA GLY A 62 15.45 7.09 -7.97
C GLY A 62 16.41 6.07 -7.36
N ILE A 63 16.08 4.78 -7.44
CA ILE A 63 16.86 3.69 -6.84
C ILE A 63 17.64 2.99 -7.97
N ASP A 64 18.90 3.36 -8.15
CA ASP A 64 19.84 2.55 -8.94
C ASP A 64 20.04 1.23 -8.21
N LYS A 65 19.70 0.12 -8.88
CA LYS A 65 19.80 -1.25 -8.35
C LYS A 65 21.18 -1.49 -7.74
N LYS A 66 22.23 -0.94 -8.36
CA LYS A 66 23.61 -1.03 -7.89
C LYS A 66 23.84 -0.32 -6.55
N MET A 67 23.19 0.82 -6.32
CA MET A 67 23.27 1.57 -5.07
C MET A 67 22.53 0.87 -3.92
N MET A 68 21.43 0.17 -4.20
CA MET A 68 20.76 -0.67 -3.18
C MET A 68 21.62 -1.85 -2.75
N PHE A 69 22.18 -2.61 -3.71
CA PHE A 69 23.07 -3.72 -3.37
C PHE A 69 24.32 -3.24 -2.64
N SER A 70 24.92 -2.12 -3.06
CA SER A 70 26.06 -1.55 -2.35
C SER A 70 25.74 -1.13 -0.91
N ARG A 71 24.56 -0.56 -0.65
CA ARG A 71 24.13 -0.22 0.72
C ARG A 71 23.85 -1.47 1.55
N LEU A 72 23.24 -2.48 0.94
CA LEU A 72 22.99 -3.76 1.59
C LEU A 72 24.31 -4.43 1.98
N ASP A 73 25.26 -4.51 1.05
CA ASP A 73 26.59 -5.07 1.29
C ASP A 73 27.31 -4.31 2.41
N THR A 74 27.20 -2.97 2.44
CA THR A 74 27.80 -2.16 3.52
C THR A 74 27.19 -2.48 4.90
N ILE A 75 25.88 -2.70 4.97
CA ILE A 75 25.21 -3.05 6.22
C ILE A 75 25.61 -4.47 6.65
N LEU A 76 25.67 -5.41 5.71
CA LEU A 76 26.09 -6.79 5.98
C LEU A 76 27.55 -6.86 6.41
N ASP A 77 28.43 -6.05 5.82
CA ASP A 77 29.85 -5.94 6.17
C ASP A 77 30.07 -5.31 7.57
N THR A 78 29.08 -4.56 8.07
CA THR A 78 29.12 -4.02 9.45
C THR A 78 28.84 -5.11 10.50
N VAL A 79 28.24 -6.23 10.10
CA VAL A 79 28.02 -7.37 10.98
C VAL A 79 29.28 -8.22 10.99
N SER A 80 30.04 -8.13 12.08
CA SER A 80 31.24 -8.94 12.28
C SER A 80 30.93 -10.43 12.14
N ASP A 81 31.82 -11.17 11.47
CA ASP A 81 31.76 -12.63 11.49
C ASP A 81 31.81 -13.12 12.94
N ARG A 82 30.75 -13.82 13.35
CA ARG A 82 30.70 -14.50 14.64
C ARG A 82 31.28 -15.89 14.48
N ASP A 83 32.02 -16.34 15.48
CA ASP A 83 32.35 -17.75 15.59
C ASP A 83 31.03 -18.52 15.81
N VAL A 84 30.56 -19.22 14.78
CA VAL A 84 29.26 -19.91 14.80
C VAL A 84 29.37 -21.07 15.79
N PRO A 85 28.59 -21.06 16.88
CA PRO A 85 28.61 -22.14 17.86
C PRO A 85 28.28 -23.50 17.21
N ASP A 86 28.85 -24.59 17.72
CA ASP A 86 28.71 -25.93 17.10
C ASP A 86 27.24 -26.35 16.89
N TRP A 87 26.32 -25.88 17.74
CA TRP A 87 24.89 -26.19 17.65
C TRP A 87 24.14 -25.47 16.52
N ASP A 88 24.74 -24.43 15.94
CA ASP A 88 24.17 -23.60 14.87
C ASP A 88 24.81 -23.93 13.50
N ARG A 89 25.78 -24.86 13.48
CA ARG A 89 26.50 -25.31 12.28
C ARG A 89 25.75 -26.33 11.44
N ALA A 90 24.73 -26.99 12.00
CA ALA A 90 24.08 -28.16 11.39
C ALA A 90 23.10 -27.84 10.24
N ASP A 91 22.63 -26.60 10.12
CA ASP A 91 21.56 -26.26 9.16
C ASP A 91 22.08 -25.74 7.80
N ILE A 92 23.39 -25.49 7.68
CA ILE A 92 23.98 -24.93 6.45
C ILE A 92 24.46 -26.03 5.49
N GLU A 93 24.86 -27.22 5.98
CA GLU A 93 25.34 -28.32 5.12
C GLU A 93 24.24 -29.24 4.57
N THR A 94 23.10 -29.34 5.25
CA THR A 94 21.92 -30.06 4.77
C THR A 94 20.80 -29.07 4.58
N GLY A 95 20.60 -28.58 3.34
CA GLY A 95 19.53 -27.66 2.97
C GLY A 95 18.13 -28.24 3.21
N ASN A 96 17.74 -28.30 4.47
CA ASN A 96 16.47 -28.80 4.95
C ASN A 96 15.88 -27.72 5.86
N ILE A 97 15.28 -26.73 5.22
CA ILE A 97 14.36 -25.81 5.87
C ILE A 97 13.06 -26.59 6.13
N GLY A 98 12.83 -26.93 7.39
CA GLY A 98 11.53 -27.39 7.87
C GLY A 98 10.44 -26.32 7.72
#